data_AF-A0A4D4LS44-F1
#
_entry.id   AF-A0A4D4LS44-F1
#
_cell.length_a   1.000
_cell.length_b   1.000
_cell.length_c   1.000
_cell.angle_alpha   90.00
_cell.angle_beta   90.00
_cell.angle_gamma   90.00
#
_symmetry.space_group_name_H-M   'P 1'
#
loop_
_entity.id
_entity.type
_entity.pdbx_description
1 polymer ?
#
loop_
_entity_poly.entity_id
_entity_poly.type
_entity_poly.pdbx_seq_one_letter_code
_entity_poly.pdbx_strand_id
1 'polypeptide(L)'
;MIVARTVARIVDLAHDAVAKGVATEEDIDTAMRLGVNYPLGPFEWCRRLGRVWAHDLLEELSLREPSGRYAPSLALYRHGHAADKREGTS
;
A
#
# COMPACT_ATOMS: atom_id res chain seq x y z
N MET A 1 -0.16 13.91 11.09
CA MET A 1 -0.99 13.82 9.87
C MET A 1 -1.99 12.68 10.00
N ILE A 2 -3.30 12.97 10.13
CA ILE A 2 -4.33 11.91 10.32
C ILE A 2 -4.67 11.22 8.98
N VAL A 3 -4.83 11.98 7.90
CA VAL A 3 -5.27 11.46 6.59
C VAL A 3 -4.24 10.53 5.95
N ALA A 4 -2.98 10.97 5.86
CA ALA A 4 -1.91 10.22 5.21
C ALA A 4 -1.72 8.81 5.84
N ARG A 5 -1.77 8.72 7.17
CA ARG A 5 -1.70 7.45 7.90
C ARG A 5 -2.84 6.51 7.53
N THR A 6 -4.07 7.02 7.44
CA THR A 6 -5.23 6.21 7.07
C THR A 6 -5.12 5.71 5.63
N VAL A 7 -4.74 6.59 4.69
CA VAL A 7 -4.56 6.22 3.27
C VAL A 7 -3.45 5.17 3.12
N ALA A 8 -2.30 5.37 3.75
CA ALA A 8 -1.21 4.40 3.68
C ALA A 8 -1.63 3.03 4.22
N ARG A 9 -2.42 2.99 5.30
CA ARG A 9 -2.92 1.71 5.82
C ARG A 9 -3.94 1.03 4.89
N ILE A 10 -4.77 1.80 4.21
CA ILE A 10 -5.69 1.27 3.18
C ILE A 10 -4.89 0.68 2.02
N VAL A 11 -3.86 1.38 1.54
CA VAL A 11 -2.98 0.89 0.46
C VAL A 11 -2.28 -0.40 0.87
N ASP A 12 -1.74 -0.47 2.09
CA ASP A 12 -1.10 -1.67 2.61
C ASP A 12 -2.05 -2.87 2.68
N LEU A 13 -3.26 -2.65 3.20
CA LEU A 13 -4.29 -3.70 3.26
C LEU A 13 -4.72 -4.18 1.87
N ALA A 14 -4.80 -3.28 0.90
CA ALA A 14 -5.12 -3.65 -0.48
C ALA A 14 -4.05 -4.57 -1.09
N HIS A 15 -2.76 -4.27 -0.87
CA HIS A 15 -1.67 -5.14 -1.32
C HIS A 15 -1.72 -6.52 -0.65
N ASP A 16 -2.02 -6.57 0.64
CA ASP A 16 -2.17 -7.82 1.38
C ASP A 16 -3.37 -8.66 0.86
N ALA A 17 -4.49 -8.01 0.52
CA ALA A 17 -5.65 -8.68 -0.07
C ALA A 17 -5.32 -9.31 -1.44
N VAL A 18 -4.58 -8.59 -2.30
CA VAL A 18 -4.10 -9.12 -3.59
C VAL A 18 -3.13 -10.27 -3.37
N ALA A 19 -2.17 -10.13 -2.45
CA ALA A 19 -1.19 -11.18 -2.15
C ALA A 19 -1.84 -12.47 -1.63
N LYS A 20 -2.98 -12.35 -0.94
CA LYS A 20 -3.80 -13.48 -0.47
C LYS A 20 -4.74 -14.04 -1.53
N GLY A 21 -4.79 -13.46 -2.73
CA GLY A 21 -5.66 -13.90 -3.82
C GLY A 21 -7.14 -13.60 -3.59
N VAL A 22 -7.47 -12.60 -2.76
CA VAL A 22 -8.86 -12.25 -2.45
C VAL A 22 -9.56 -11.63 -3.67
N ALA A 23 -8.87 -10.75 -4.38
CA ALA A 23 -9.36 -10.06 -5.58
C ALA A 23 -8.18 -9.50 -6.39
N THR A 24 -8.44 -9.05 -7.62
CA THR A 24 -7.46 -8.35 -8.46
C THR A 24 -7.27 -6.89 -8.00
N GLU A 25 -6.18 -6.24 -8.44
CA GLU A 25 -5.97 -4.82 -8.16
C GLU A 25 -7.10 -3.95 -8.74
N GLU A 26 -7.57 -4.26 -9.95
CA GLU A 26 -8.67 -3.53 -10.60
C GLU A 26 -10.02 -3.71 -9.89
N ASP A 27 -10.31 -4.93 -9.41
CA ASP A 27 -11.53 -5.21 -8.67
C ASP A 27 -11.56 -4.47 -7.35
N ILE A 28 -10.43 -4.40 -6.63
CA ILE A 28 -10.33 -3.66 -5.37
C ILE A 28 -10.50 -2.16 -5.63
N ASP A 29 -9.83 -1.58 -6.63
CA ASP A 29 -10.01 -0.17 -6.99
C ASP A 29 -11.47 0.14 -7.35
N THR A 30 -12.15 -0.77 -8.04
CA THR A 30 -13.56 -0.62 -8.42
C THR A 30 -14.50 -0.76 -7.22
N ALA A 31 -14.29 -1.77 -6.38
CA ALA A 31 -15.08 -2.00 -5.18
C ALA A 31 -14.99 -0.83 -4.20
N MET A 32 -13.81 -0.24 -4.01
CA MET A 32 -13.65 0.88 -3.08
C MET A 32 -14.28 2.18 -3.61
N ARG A 33 -14.21 2.42 -4.94
CA ARG A 33 -14.87 3.57 -5.57
C ARG A 33 -16.39 3.44 -5.56
N LEU A 34 -16.93 2.28 -5.92
CA LEU A 34 -18.38 2.10 -6.06
C LEU A 34 -19.07 1.71 -4.74
N GLY A 35 -18.41 0.92 -3.90
CA GLY A 35 -18.97 0.39 -2.66
C GLY A 35 -18.93 1.38 -1.51
N VAL A 36 -17.84 2.14 -1.37
CA VAL A 36 -17.66 3.11 -0.27
C VAL A 36 -17.38 4.54 -0.75
N ASN A 37 -17.61 4.81 -2.03
CA ASN A 37 -17.52 6.14 -2.64
C ASN A 37 -16.14 6.82 -2.44
N TYR A 38 -15.06 6.04 -2.46
CA TYR A 38 -13.72 6.62 -2.43
C TYR A 38 -13.46 7.39 -3.72
N PRO A 39 -12.79 8.57 -3.63
CA PRO A 39 -12.52 9.38 -4.82
C PRO A 39 -11.59 8.67 -5.80
N LEU A 40 -10.71 7.80 -5.29
CA LEU A 40 -9.76 7.00 -6.06
C LEU A 40 -9.62 5.64 -5.40
N GLY A 41 -9.25 4.63 -6.19
CA GLY A 41 -8.94 3.32 -5.66
C GLY A 41 -7.61 3.30 -4.86
N PRO A 42 -7.40 2.34 -3.94
CA PRO A 42 -6.15 2.21 -3.19
C PRO A 42 -4.90 2.10 -4.08
N PHE A 43 -4.97 1.34 -5.18
CA PHE A 43 -3.83 1.18 -6.09
C PHE A 43 -3.63 2.44 -6.92
N GLU A 44 -4.71 3.14 -7.26
CA GLU A 44 -4.62 4.46 -7.89
C GLU A 44 -3.96 5.50 -7.00
N TRP A 45 -4.28 5.52 -5.70
CA TRP A 45 -3.56 6.35 -4.72
C TRP A 45 -2.08 5.98 -4.67
N CYS A 46 -1.73 4.70 -4.63
CA CYS A 46 -0.35 4.23 -4.63
C CYS A 46 0.43 4.74 -5.87
N ARG A 47 -0.16 4.61 -7.06
CA ARG A 47 0.44 5.10 -8.32
C ARG A 47 0.67 6.62 -8.32
N ARG A 48 -0.24 7.40 -7.73
CA ARG A 48 -0.14 8.87 -7.69
C ARG A 48 0.78 9.41 -6.61
N LEU A 49 0.81 8.77 -5.44
CA LEU A 49 1.62 9.21 -4.29
C LEU A 49 3.05 8.67 -4.32
N GLY A 50 3.29 7.63 -5.11
CA GLY A 50 4.58 6.98 -5.25
C GLY A 50 4.57 5.57 -4.68
N ARG A 51 5.24 4.67 -5.38
CA ARG A 51 5.27 3.23 -5.09
C ARG A 51 5.75 2.89 -3.67
N VAL A 52 6.71 3.64 -3.15
CA VAL A 52 7.33 3.43 -1.83
C VAL A 52 6.69 4.29 -0.73
N TRP A 53 5.90 5.31 -1.09
CA TRP A 53 5.39 6.31 -0.14
C TRP A 53 4.62 5.70 1.02
N ALA A 54 3.73 4.75 0.74
CA ALA A 54 2.93 4.10 1.78
C ALA A 54 3.80 3.23 2.70
N HIS A 55 4.81 2.57 2.15
CA HIS A 55 5.76 1.76 2.91
C HIS A 55 6.57 2.63 3.87
N ASP A 56 7.24 3.66 3.33
CA ASP A 56 8.13 4.53 4.10
C ASP A 56 7.38 5.27 5.20
N LEU A 57 6.16 5.74 4.91
CA LEU A 57 5.31 6.38 5.92
C LEU A 57 4.94 5.41 7.05
N LEU A 58 4.56 4.17 6.72
CA LEU A 58 4.20 3.17 7.72
C LEU A 58 5.42 2.71 8.53
N GLU A 59 6.58 2.57 7.89
CA GLU A 59 7.85 2.26 8.54
C GLU A 59 8.24 3.35 9.54
N GLU A 60 8.23 4.63 9.13
CA GLU A 60 8.48 5.75 10.04
C GLU A 60 7.53 5.76 11.24
N LEU A 61 6.24 5.48 11.02
CA LEU A 61 5.25 5.42 12.09
C LEU A 61 5.49 4.23 13.03
N SER A 62 5.88 3.08 12.48
CA SER A 62 6.22 1.88 13.26
C SER A 62 7.46 2.10 14.13
N LEU A 63 8.45 2.85 13.63
CA LEU A 63 9.64 3.22 14.40
C LEU A 63 9.31 4.19 15.56
N ARG A 64 8.37 5.11 15.34
CA ARG A 64 7.94 6.08 16.37
C ARG A 64 7.01 5.45 17.42
N GLU A 65 6.16 4.51 17.02
CA GLU A 65 5.25 3.78 17.90
C GLU A 65 5.34 2.27 17.62
N PRO A 66 6.25 1.54 18.28
CA PRO A 66 6.49 0.10 18.10
C PRO A 66 5.38 -0.81 18.67
N SER A 67 4.13 -0.46 18.41
CA SER A 67 2.94 -1.24 18.79
C SER A 67 2.62 -2.36 17.81
N GLY A 68 3.30 -2.41 16.66
CA GLY A 68 2.99 -3.29 15.54
C GLY A 68 1.79 -2.85 14.68
N ARG A 69 1.00 -1.85 15.13
CA ARG A 69 -0.18 -1.36 14.42
C ARG A 69 0.15 -0.77 13.04
N TYR A 70 1.30 -0.15 12.89
CA TYR A 70 1.76 0.46 11.64
C TYR A 70 2.82 -0.36 10.92
N ALA A 71 3.08 -1.59 11.34
CA ALA A 71 4.03 -2.44 10.64
C ALA A 71 3.56 -2.64 9.18
N PRO A 72 4.38 -2.27 8.17
CA PRO A 72 4.08 -2.52 6.77
C PRO A 72 3.93 -4.02 6.49
N SER A 73 3.02 -4.39 5.59
CA SER A 73 2.90 -5.79 5.16
C SER A 73 4.08 -6.20 4.28
N LEU A 74 4.37 -7.51 4.26
CA LEU A 74 5.37 -8.07 3.35
C LEU A 74 4.97 -7.87 1.87
N ALA A 75 3.66 -7.83 1.57
CA ALA A 75 3.15 -7.57 0.24
C ALA A 75 3.50 -6.17 -0.24
N LEU A 76 3.28 -5.16 0.62
CA LEU A 76 3.64 -3.77 0.33
C LEU A 76 5.16 -3.59 0.21
N TYR A 77 5.95 -4.21 1.11
CA TYR A 77 7.40 -4.21 1.03
C TYR A 77 7.89 -4.75 -0.32
N ARG A 78 7.37 -5.91 -0.74
CA ARG A 78 7.70 -6.53 -2.04
C ARG A 78 7.30 -5.63 -3.21
N HIS A 79 6.13 -4.99 -3.15
CA HIS A 79 5.70 -4.07 -4.19
C HIS A 79 6.62 -2.86 -4.33
N GLY A 80 7.09 -2.30 -3.20
CA GLY A 80 8.04 -1.19 -3.16
C GLY A 80 9.41 -1.54 -3.75
N HIS A 81 9.93 -2.73 -3.40
CA HIS A 81 11.33 -3.11 -3.64
C HIS A 81 11.51 -4.11 -4.80
N ALA A 82 10.45 -4.55 -5.47
CA ALA A 82 10.55 -5.46 -6.62
C ALA A 82 11.27 -4.84 -7.84
N ALA A 83 11.35 -3.51 -7.92
CA ALA A 83 12.07 -2.81 -9.00
C ALA A 83 13.59 -2.82 -8.82
N ASP A 84 14.08 -2.93 -7.58
CA ASP A 84 15.52 -2.88 -7.25
C ASP A 84 16.29 -4.10 -7.79
N LYS A 85 15.57 -5.19 -8.12
CA LYS A 85 16.14 -6.40 -8.71
C LYS A 85 16.45 -6.31 -10.21
N ARG A 86 16.06 -5.23 -10.92
CA ARG A 86 16.24 -5.10 -12.38
C ARG A 86 17.44 -4.25 -12.81
N GLU A 87 18.17 -3.65 -11.88
CA GLU A 87 19.37 -2.83 -12.19
C GLU A 87 20.70 -3.55 -11.89
N GLY A 88 20.65 -4.77 -11.32
CA GLY A 88 21.83 -5.59 -10.99
C GLY A 88 22.19 -6.68 -12.02
N THR A 89 21.71 -6.59 -13.26
CA THR A 89 22.12 -7.51 -14.33
C THR A 89 22.37 -6.74 -15.62
N SER A 90 23.56 -6.14 -15.71
CA SER A 90 24.24 -5.77 -16.95
C SER A 90 25.74 -5.75 -16.68
#